data_AF-A0A8C7HFK7-F1
#
_entry.id   AF-A0A8C7HFK7-F1
#
_cell.length_a   1.000
_cell.length_b   1.000
_cell.length_c   1.000
_cell.angle_alpha   90.00
_cell.angle_beta   90.00
_cell.angle_gamma   90.00
#
_symmetry.space_group_name_H-M   'P 1'
#
loop_
_entity.id
_entity.type
_entity.pdbx_description
1 polymer ?
#
loop_
_entity_poly.entity_id
_entity_poly.type
_entity_poly.pdbx_seq_one_letter_code
_entity_poly.pdbx_strand_id
1 'polypeptide(L)'
;MFVKTARTWPNAERHCQLLGQKLKPVYNTVKYLGANLASVHSYEESQFLQAVVLITTGSFPLTWIGGFDAVQAKVEKDRLWFWSDGSKFDHESWAEGEPNNNNGAREPCIHFNFGGTLSFIKLNFFE
;
A
#
# COMPACT_ATOMS: atom_id res chain seq x y z
N MET A 1 6.49 8.83 4.35
CA MET A 1 6.60 9.92 3.35
C MET A 1 5.68 9.59 2.17
N PHE A 2 5.16 10.57 1.44
CA PHE A 2 4.39 10.34 0.21
C PHE A 2 5.21 10.69 -1.04
N VAL A 3 5.11 9.88 -2.08
CA VAL A 3 5.80 10.08 -3.37
C VAL A 3 4.76 10.35 -4.46
N LYS A 4 4.77 11.56 -5.02
CA LYS A 4 3.77 12.01 -6.02
C LYS A 4 3.92 11.37 -7.41
N THR A 5 5.09 10.85 -7.74
CA THR A 5 5.36 10.31 -9.07
C THR A 5 4.57 9.02 -9.26
N ALA A 6 3.62 9.02 -10.19
CA ALA A 6 2.86 7.83 -10.58
C ALA A 6 3.81 6.72 -11.05
N ARG A 7 3.55 5.51 -10.56
CA ARG A 7 4.33 4.29 -10.82
C ARG A 7 3.37 3.11 -10.71
N THR A 8 3.66 2.06 -11.46
CA THR A 8 3.10 0.74 -11.20
C THR A 8 3.49 0.29 -9.78
N TRP A 9 2.65 -0.51 -9.12
CA TRP A 9 2.93 -1.03 -7.77
C TRP A 9 4.36 -1.60 -7.59
N PRO A 10 4.89 -2.48 -8.48
CA PRO A 10 6.23 -3.04 -8.29
C PRO A 10 7.33 -1.98 -8.42
N ASN A 11 7.12 -0.96 -9.26
CA ASN A 11 8.05 0.15 -9.40
C ASN A 11 7.97 1.12 -8.20
N ALA A 12 6.79 1.28 -7.60
CA ALA A 12 6.60 2.07 -6.39
C ALA A 12 7.31 1.40 -5.18
N GLU A 13 7.10 0.10 -4.99
CA GLU A 13 7.77 -0.69 -3.95
C GLU A 13 9.30 -0.65 -4.11
N ARG A 14 9.81 -0.95 -5.32
CA ARG A 14 11.25 -0.87 -5.61
C ARG A 14 11.82 0.52 -5.34
N HIS A 15 11.04 1.57 -5.61
CA HIS A 15 11.46 2.94 -5.36
C HIS A 15 11.61 3.22 -3.86
N CYS A 16 10.64 2.82 -3.03
CA CYS A 16 10.73 2.94 -1.57
C CYS A 16 11.96 2.19 -1.03
N GLN A 17 12.20 0.98 -1.50
CA GLN A 17 13.36 0.17 -1.07
C GLN A 17 14.69 0.86 -1.39
N LEU A 18 14.83 1.39 -2.61
CA LEU A 18 16.03 2.13 -3.02
C LEU A 18 16.19 3.46 -2.28
N LEU A 19 15.10 4.16 -1.98
CA LEU A 19 15.14 5.38 -1.16
C LEU A 19 15.62 5.06 0.25
N GLY A 20 15.07 4.02 0.89
CA GLY A 20 15.47 3.60 2.23
C GLY A 20 16.96 3.26 2.34
N GLN A 21 17.53 2.62 1.33
CA GLN A 21 18.98 2.33 1.26
C GLN A 21 19.85 3.59 1.11
N LYS A 22 19.33 4.65 0.48
CA LYS A 22 20.05 5.91 0.27
C LYS A 22 20.02 6.83 1.50
N LEU A 23 19.10 6.61 2.44
CA LEU A 23 19.04 7.38 3.66
C LEU A 23 20.28 7.11 4.51
N LYS A 24 21.17 8.11 4.57
CA LYS A 24 22.35 8.05 5.44
C LYS A 24 21.94 8.41 6.87
N PRO A 25 22.33 7.61 7.88
CA PRO A 25 22.15 7.99 9.27
C PRO A 25 22.79 9.35 9.54
N VAL A 26 22.06 10.28 10.13
CA VAL A 26 22.69 11.46 10.74
C VAL A 26 23.17 10.98 12.12
N TYR A 27 24.50 10.87 12.25
CA TYR A 27 25.19 10.11 13.30
C TYR A 27 24.99 8.59 13.16
N ASN A 28 26.04 7.79 13.37
CA ASN A 28 26.04 6.31 13.23
C ASN A 28 25.12 5.58 14.26
N THR A 29 24.08 6.25 14.73
CA THR A 29 23.20 5.86 15.83
C THR A 29 21.90 5.20 15.33
N VAL A 30 21.49 5.43 14.07
CA VAL A 30 20.25 4.86 13.51
C VAL A 30 20.50 4.20 12.16
N LYS A 31 20.45 2.87 12.08
CA LYS A 31 20.48 2.14 10.81
C LYS A 31 19.08 2.13 10.18
N TYR A 32 18.88 2.86 9.09
CA TYR A 32 17.68 2.69 8.28
C TYR A 32 17.72 1.30 7.63
N LEU A 33 16.73 0.45 7.92
CA LEU A 33 16.68 -0.93 7.44
C LEU A 33 16.11 -1.07 6.02
N GLY A 34 15.96 0.05 5.32
CA GLY A 34 15.17 0.14 4.08
C GLY A 34 13.83 0.80 4.33
N ALA A 35 13.02 0.88 3.28
CA ALA A 35 11.64 1.33 3.35
C ALA A 35 10.82 0.51 2.34
N ASN A 36 9.57 0.23 2.68
CA ASN A 36 8.61 -0.43 1.81
C ASN A 36 7.45 0.54 1.53
N LEU A 37 6.52 0.18 0.66
CA LEU A 37 5.19 0.79 0.70
C LEU A 37 4.55 0.54 2.07
N ALA A 38 3.71 1.47 2.52
CA ALA A 38 3.19 1.46 3.88
C ALA A 38 2.28 0.25 4.14
N SER A 39 2.47 -0.39 5.29
CA SER A 39 1.50 -1.28 5.93
C SER A 39 0.50 -0.47 6.75
N VAL A 40 -0.61 -1.11 7.11
CA VAL A 40 -1.63 -0.55 8.00
C VAL A 40 -2.05 -1.64 8.98
N HIS A 41 -2.07 -1.28 10.27
CA HIS A 41 -2.40 -2.17 11.39
C HIS A 41 -3.51 -1.59 12.29
N SER A 42 -3.98 -0.38 12.01
CA SER A 42 -5.03 0.27 12.78
C SER A 42 -5.77 1.34 11.98
N TYR A 43 -6.92 1.74 12.52
CA TYR A 43 -7.69 2.86 11.97
C TYR A 43 -6.90 4.18 12.08
N GLU A 44 -6.19 4.38 13.19
CA GLU A 44 -5.36 5.55 13.46
C GLU A 44 -4.21 5.65 12.46
N GLU A 45 -3.59 4.53 12.09
CA GLU A 45 -2.58 4.48 11.03
C GLU A 45 -3.16 4.84 9.66
N SER A 46 -4.36 4.35 9.34
CA SER A 46 -5.07 4.74 8.10
C SER A 46 -5.31 6.25 8.07
N GLN A 47 -5.79 6.83 9.17
CA GLN A 47 -5.99 8.27 9.30
C GLN A 47 -4.69 9.05 9.12
N PHE A 48 -3.60 8.57 9.73
CA PHE A 48 -2.29 9.17 9.58
C PHE A 48 -1.82 9.14 8.12
N LEU A 49 -1.93 8.00 7.43
CA LEU A 49 -1.57 7.90 6.01
C LEU A 49 -2.41 8.84 5.14
N GLN A 50 -3.72 8.90 5.37
CA GLN A 50 -4.60 9.81 4.64
C GLN A 50 -4.23 11.28 4.87
N ALA A 51 -3.88 11.67 6.10
CA ALA A 51 -3.41 13.02 6.41
C ALA A 51 -2.09 13.35 5.69
N VAL A 52 -1.15 12.41 5.63
CA VAL A 52 0.11 12.57 4.89
C VAL A 52 -0.15 12.77 3.39
N VAL A 53 -1.08 11.99 2.81
CA VAL A 53 -1.52 12.17 1.42
C VAL A 53 -2.11 13.56 1.23
N LEU A 54 -3.10 13.94 2.05
CA LEU A 54 -3.80 15.23 1.98
C LEU A 54 -2.85 16.43 2.05
N ILE A 55 -1.95 16.45 3.04
CA ILE A 55 -1.00 17.56 3.21
C ILE A 55 -0.05 17.65 2.00
N THR A 56 0.26 16.51 1.37
CA THR A 56 1.19 16.48 0.24
C THR A 56 0.51 16.83 -1.09
N THR A 57 -0.71 16.35 -1.34
CA THR A 57 -1.39 16.44 -2.65
C THR A 57 -2.51 17.48 -2.68
N GLY A 58 -3.01 17.92 -1.53
CA GLY A 58 -4.20 18.76 -1.41
C GLY A 58 -5.53 18.00 -1.61
N SER A 59 -5.49 16.66 -1.74
CA SER A 59 -6.66 15.81 -1.99
C SER A 59 -6.41 14.37 -1.54
N PHE A 60 -7.30 13.44 -1.90
CA PHE A 60 -7.20 12.02 -1.55
C PHE A 60 -7.10 11.14 -2.81
N PRO A 61 -6.04 11.26 -3.62
CA PRO A 61 -5.87 10.38 -4.77
C PRO A 61 -5.72 8.92 -4.31
N LEU A 62 -6.16 8.00 -5.17
CA LEU A 62 -5.83 6.58 -5.01
C LEU A 62 -4.32 6.45 -4.83
N THR A 63 -3.92 5.80 -3.74
CA THR A 63 -2.53 5.72 -3.31
C THR A 63 -2.12 4.28 -3.11
N TRP A 64 -1.04 3.84 -3.78
CA TRP A 64 -0.46 2.53 -3.54
C TRP A 64 0.01 2.37 -2.10
N ILE A 65 -0.39 1.27 -1.46
CA ILE A 65 0.14 0.82 -0.17
C ILE A 65 0.73 -0.59 -0.32
N GLY A 66 1.41 -1.09 0.71
CA GLY A 66 2.24 -2.30 0.61
C GLY A 66 1.47 -3.61 0.53
N GLY A 67 0.14 -3.56 0.43
CA GLY A 67 -0.73 -4.72 0.48
C GLY A 67 -0.74 -5.44 -0.86
N PHE A 68 -0.53 -6.76 -0.83
CA PHE A 68 -0.57 -7.58 -2.02
C PHE A 68 -1.06 -9.02 -1.77
N ASP A 69 -1.62 -9.66 -2.80
CA ASP A 69 -1.87 -11.10 -2.84
C ASP A 69 -0.69 -11.83 -3.48
N ALA A 70 -0.04 -12.72 -2.73
CA ALA A 70 1.09 -13.49 -3.26
C ALA A 70 0.60 -14.74 -4.01
N VAL A 71 -0.50 -15.33 -3.53
CA VAL A 71 -1.01 -16.62 -3.98
C VAL A 71 -2.19 -16.40 -4.92
N GLN A 72 -2.08 -16.94 -6.13
CA GLN A 72 -3.20 -16.99 -7.07
C GLN A 72 -4.24 -18.00 -6.56
N ALA A 73 -5.13 -17.56 -5.68
CA ALA A 73 -6.29 -18.36 -5.29
C ALA A 73 -7.33 -18.31 -6.42
N LYS A 74 -7.91 -19.47 -6.75
CA LYS A 74 -8.99 -19.57 -7.74
C LYS A 74 -10.32 -19.03 -7.20
N VAL A 75 -10.44 -18.93 -5.89
CA VAL A 75 -11.62 -18.45 -5.18
C VAL A 75 -11.22 -17.26 -4.33
N GLU A 76 -12.00 -16.18 -4.42
CA GLU A 76 -11.72 -14.92 -3.73
C GLU A 76 -11.54 -15.09 -2.22
N LYS A 77 -12.42 -15.88 -1.58
CA LYS A 77 -12.39 -16.15 -0.14
C LYS A 77 -11.13 -16.88 0.35
N ASP A 78 -10.38 -17.52 -0.56
CA ASP A 78 -9.17 -18.27 -0.25
C ASP A 78 -7.90 -17.42 -0.52
N ARG A 79 -8.05 -16.15 -0.92
CA ARG A 79 -6.92 -15.24 -1.09
C ARG A 79 -6.31 -14.89 0.27
N LEU A 80 -4.99 -14.80 0.28
CA LEU A 80 -4.21 -14.38 1.44
C LEU A 80 -3.47 -13.09 1.07
N TRP A 81 -3.69 -12.07 1.89
CA TRP A 81 -3.08 -10.76 1.77
C TRP A 81 -1.84 -10.65 2.67
N PHE A 82 -0.86 -9.90 2.19
CA PHE A 82 0.41 -9.68 2.86
C PHE A 82 0.80 -8.21 2.75
N TRP A 83 1.53 -7.71 3.75
CA TRP A 83 2.26 -6.46 3.63
C TRP A 83 3.68 -6.70 3.12
N SER A 84 4.15 -5.87 2.19
CA SER A 84 5.48 -6.00 1.57
C SER A 84 6.66 -5.78 2.52
N ASP A 85 6.41 -5.18 3.68
CA ASP A 85 7.37 -5.03 4.78
C ASP A 85 7.51 -6.29 5.66
N GLY A 86 6.69 -7.32 5.43
CA GLY A 86 6.69 -8.58 6.17
C GLY A 86 5.93 -8.55 7.49
N SER A 87 5.27 -7.44 7.82
CA SER A 87 4.34 -7.35 8.95
C SER A 87 3.08 -8.21 8.71
N LYS A 88 2.36 -8.50 9.79
CA LYS A 88 1.12 -9.29 9.69
C LYS A 88 0.03 -8.48 9.00
N PHE A 89 -0.70 -9.11 8.09
CA PHE A 89 -1.92 -8.54 7.56
C PHE A 89 -3.05 -8.77 8.58
N ASP A 90 -3.20 -7.85 9.53
CA ASP A 90 -4.10 -7.94 10.68
C ASP A 90 -5.13 -6.80 10.76
N HIS A 91 -5.11 -5.91 9.76
CA HIS A 91 -6.08 -4.84 9.61
C HIS A 91 -6.64 -4.82 8.20
N GLU A 92 -7.96 -4.85 8.10
CA GLU A 92 -8.70 -4.83 6.86
C GLU A 92 -9.70 -3.68 6.88
N SER A 93 -9.62 -2.82 5.87
CA SER A 93 -10.54 -1.70 5.68
C SER A 93 -11.02 -1.68 4.24
N TRP A 94 -11.53 -2.80 3.73
CA TRP A 94 -12.02 -2.88 2.36
C TRP A 94 -13.18 -1.92 2.11
N ALA A 95 -13.23 -1.30 0.92
CA ALA A 95 -14.38 -0.53 0.50
C ALA A 95 -15.62 -1.42 0.39
N GLU A 96 -16.81 -0.84 0.45
CA GLU A 96 -18.04 -1.61 0.29
C GLU A 96 -18.05 -2.33 -1.06
N GLY A 97 -18.25 -3.65 -1.04
CA GLY A 97 -18.19 -4.49 -2.24
C GLY A 97 -16.78 -4.92 -2.64
N GLU A 98 -15.74 -4.58 -1.86
CA GLU A 98 -14.41 -5.16 -1.96
C GLU A 98 -14.19 -6.22 -0.86
N PRO A 99 -13.31 -7.20 -1.08
CA PRO A 99 -12.54 -7.44 -2.30
C PRO A 99 -13.38 -8.06 -3.45
N ASN A 100 -13.49 -7.43 -4.62
CA ASN A 100 -14.18 -7.97 -5.82
C ASN A 100 -13.22 -8.30 -6.96
N ASN A 101 -13.62 -9.14 -7.91
CA ASN A 101 -12.76 -9.49 -9.05
C ASN A 101 -13.32 -8.79 -10.28
N ASN A 102 -12.90 -7.56 -10.54
CA ASN A 102 -13.45 -6.79 -11.65
C ASN A 102 -13.08 -7.47 -12.98
N ASN A 103 -14.07 -7.98 -13.69
CA ASN A 103 -13.93 -8.69 -14.97
C ASN A 103 -13.01 -9.95 -14.98
N GLY A 104 -12.76 -10.56 -13.83
CA GLY A 104 -11.95 -11.79 -13.76
C GLY A 104 -10.43 -11.57 -13.93
N ALA A 105 -9.97 -10.32 -14.03
CA ALA A 105 -8.56 -9.99 -14.05
C ALA A 105 -7.95 -10.09 -12.64
N ARG A 106 -6.71 -10.60 -12.54
CA ARG A 106 -6.03 -10.71 -11.25
C ARG A 106 -5.56 -9.33 -10.81
N GLU A 107 -6.18 -8.80 -9.76
CA GLU A 107 -5.84 -7.55 -9.08
C GLU A 107 -5.18 -7.84 -7.72
N PRO A 108 -3.84 -7.98 -7.67
CA PRO A 108 -3.15 -8.50 -6.51
C PRO A 108 -2.55 -7.39 -5.63
N CYS A 109 -2.93 -6.13 -5.82
CA CYS A 109 -2.35 -4.98 -5.11
C CYS A 109 -3.44 -4.15 -4.44
N ILE A 110 -3.10 -3.46 -3.35
CA ILE A 110 -4.03 -2.58 -2.64
C ILE A 110 -3.76 -1.11 -2.95
N HIS A 111 -4.81 -0.42 -3.39
CA HIS A 111 -4.89 1.04 -3.34
C HIS A 111 -5.70 1.51 -2.13
N PHE A 112 -5.28 2.60 -1.53
CA PHE A 112 -5.94 3.31 -0.45
C PHE A 112 -6.62 4.59 -0.96
N ASN A 113 -7.52 5.18 -0.15
CA ASN A 113 -8.28 6.41 -0.42
C ASN A 113 -9.41 6.27 -1.47
N PHE A 114 -10.06 5.11 -1.57
CA PHE A 114 -11.17 4.99 -2.51
C PHE A 114 -12.32 5.94 -2.17
N GLY A 115 -12.73 6.75 -3.15
CA GLY A 115 -13.72 7.81 -2.96
C GLY A 115 -13.33 8.87 -1.91
N GLY A 116 -12.04 8.96 -1.55
CA GLY A 116 -11.56 9.81 -0.46
C GLY A 116 -11.83 9.27 0.96
N THR A 117 -12.25 8.01 1.08
CA THR A 117 -12.50 7.35 2.36
C THR A 117 -11.29 6.54 2.83
N LEU A 118 -11.26 6.13 4.10
CA LEU A 118 -10.18 5.31 4.67
C LEU A 118 -10.33 3.84 4.26
N SER A 119 -10.49 3.56 2.97
CA SER A 119 -10.78 2.23 2.45
C SER A 119 -9.80 1.74 1.39
N PHE A 120 -9.70 0.42 1.31
CA PHE A 120 -8.87 -0.37 0.41
C PHE A 120 -9.69 -0.86 -0.78
N ILE A 121 -9.08 -0.80 -1.97
CA ILE A 121 -9.57 -1.45 -3.18
C ILE A 121 -8.45 -2.27 -3.81
N LYS A 122 -8.80 -3.27 -4.61
CA LYS A 122 -7.83 -4.07 -5.36
C LYS A 122 -7.60 -3.48 -6.74
N LEU A 123 -6.35 -3.45 -7.19
CA LEU A 123 -6.00 -3.09 -8.56
C LEU A 123 -4.87 -3.96 -9.13
N ASN A 124 -4.73 -3.93 -10.45
CA ASN A 124 -3.70 -4.67 -11.16
C ASN A 124 -2.32 -4.07 -10.90
N PHE A 125 -1.26 -4.90 -10.97
CA PHE A 125 0.13 -4.43 -10.80
C PHE A 125 0.54 -3.31 -11.78
N PHE A 126 -0.14 -3.15 -12.91
CA PHE A 126 0.28 -2.30 -14.04
C PHE A 126 -0.44 -0.96 -14.13
N GLU A 127 -1.41 -0.72 -13.25
CA GLU A 127 -2.09 0.58 -13.12
C GLU A 127 -1.23 1.57 -12.31
#